data_AF-A0A933HSH3-F1
#
_entry.id   AF-A0A933HSH3-F1
#
_cell.length_a   1.000
_cell.length_b   1.000
_cell.length_c   1.000
_cell.angle_alpha   90.00
_cell.angle_beta   90.00
_cell.angle_gamma   90.00
#
_symmetry.space_group_name_H-M   'P 1'
#
loop_
_entity.id
_entity.type
_entity.pdbx_description
1 polymer ?
#
loop_
_entity_poly.entity_id
_entity_poly.type
_entity_poly.pdbx_seq_one_letter_code
_entity_poly.pdbx_strand_id
1 'polypeptide(L)'
;MLHRHLNHQQFTLTAIDDVIARGKRQDWIQLRAAVLADRTVLEKVLRVCQAHIADPYAQRYHFWKHYAERHLAAFDSIVGIED
;
A
#
# COMPACT_ATOMS: atom_id res chain seq x y z
N MET A 1 8.65 -1.83 26.40
CA MET A 1 7.53 -1.36 25.54
C MET A 1 7.35 -2.37 24.43
N LEU A 2 6.18 -3.01 24.38
CA LEU A 2 5.90 -4.18 23.54
C LEU A 2 5.87 -3.79 22.06
N HIS A 3 6.73 -4.44 21.26
CA HIS A 3 6.68 -4.44 19.80
C HIS A 3 5.35 -5.07 19.37
N ARG A 4 4.32 -4.24 19.20
CA ARG A 4 2.97 -4.69 18.86
C ARG A 4 2.92 -5.11 17.38
N HIS A 5 2.48 -6.35 17.19
CA HIS A 5 1.81 -6.89 16.00
C HIS A 5 2.66 -7.22 14.77
N LEU A 6 3.27 -8.41 14.83
CA LEU A 6 3.51 -9.26 13.63
C LEU A 6 2.67 -10.54 13.63
N ASN A 7 1.59 -10.60 14.43
CA ASN A 7 0.63 -11.71 14.40
C ASN A 7 -0.69 -11.23 13.81
N HIS A 8 -0.89 -11.55 12.53
CA HIS A 8 -2.16 -11.83 11.85
C HIS A 8 -3.27 -10.76 11.79
N GLN A 9 -2.99 -9.48 12.08
CA GLN A 9 -3.84 -8.35 11.66
C GLN A 9 -3.10 -7.53 10.61
N GLN A 10 -3.07 -8.09 9.40
CA GLN A 10 -2.35 -7.64 8.21
C GLN A 10 -2.69 -6.19 7.83
N PHE A 11 -1.65 -5.35 7.70
CA PHE A 11 -1.68 -4.02 7.07
C PHE A 11 -3.00 -3.24 7.29
N THR A 12 -3.22 -2.81 8.54
CA THR A 12 -4.27 -1.82 8.83
C THR A 12 -3.93 -0.49 8.13
N LEU A 13 -4.92 0.38 7.92
CA LEU A 13 -4.69 1.70 7.30
C LEU A 13 -3.61 2.50 8.04
N THR A 14 -3.65 2.50 9.38
CA THR A 14 -2.64 3.18 10.21
C THR A 14 -1.25 2.56 10.08
N ALA A 15 -1.15 1.23 9.97
CA ALA A 15 0.15 0.57 9.76
C ALA A 15 0.74 0.89 8.39
N ILE A 16 -0.10 0.92 7.34
CA ILE A 16 0.32 1.32 5.99
C ILE A 16 0.80 2.77 5.99
N ASP A 17 0.02 3.67 6.60
CA ASP A 17 0.37 5.09 6.71
C ASP A 17 1.73 5.28 7.41
N ASP A 18 1.94 4.62 8.55
CA ASP A 18 3.19 4.66 9.31
C ASP A 18 4.39 4.11 8.49
N VAL A 19 4.21 3.02 7.74
CA VAL A 19 5.25 2.47 6.86
C VAL A 19 5.65 3.48 5.76
N ILE A 20 4.67 4.12 5.13
CA ILE A 20 4.92 5.12 4.09
C ILE A 20 5.59 6.36 4.70
N ALA A 21 5.08 6.85 5.83
CA ALA A 21 5.58 8.01 6.56
C ALA A 21 6.99 7.83 7.12
N ARG A 22 7.38 6.60 7.52
CA ARG A 22 8.73 6.33 8.04
C ARG A 22 9.77 6.11 6.95
N GLY A 23 9.37 5.62 5.77
CA GLY A 23 10.29 5.47 4.63
C GLY A 23 11.40 4.43 4.82
N LYS A 24 11.26 3.49 5.77
CA LYS A 24 12.30 2.48 6.02
C LYS A 24 12.32 1.44 4.91
N ARG A 25 13.52 1.12 4.42
CA ARG A 25 13.72 0.15 3.32
C ARG A 25 13.09 -1.21 3.60
N GLN A 26 13.27 -1.75 4.81
CA GLN A 26 12.70 -3.07 5.17
C GLN A 26 11.17 -3.06 5.19
N ASP A 27 10.58 -2.00 5.75
CA ASP A 27 9.12 -1.84 5.80
C ASP A 27 8.53 -1.72 4.39
N TRP A 28 9.21 -1.01 3.49
CA TRP A 28 8.82 -0.91 2.08
C TRP A 28 8.92 -2.23 1.33
N ILE A 29 9.93 -3.05 1.61
CA ILE A 29 10.04 -4.41 1.04
C ILE A 29 8.86 -5.27 1.50
N GLN A 30 8.50 -5.21 2.78
CA GLN A 30 7.37 -5.98 3.32
C GLN A 30 6.04 -5.50 2.77
N LEU A 31 5.80 -4.18 2.71
CA LEU A 31 4.60 -3.61 2.11
C LEU A 31 4.50 -3.98 0.64
N ARG A 32 5.61 -3.91 -0.11
CA ARG A 32 5.68 -4.34 -1.52
C ARG A 32 5.30 -5.81 -1.69
N ALA A 33 5.83 -6.70 -0.84
CA ALA A 33 5.50 -8.12 -0.91
C ALA A 33 4.00 -8.35 -0.66
N ALA A 34 3.43 -7.63 0.32
CA ALA A 34 2.01 -7.75 0.66
C ALA A 34 1.08 -7.26 -0.46
N VAL A 35 1.35 -6.09 -1.06
CA VAL A 35 0.52 -5.55 -2.14
C VAL A 35 0.56 -6.39 -3.42
N LEU A 36 1.63 -7.15 -3.64
CA LEU A 36 1.71 -8.08 -4.78
C LEU A 36 0.99 -9.40 -4.52
N ALA A 37 0.83 -9.78 -3.25
CA ALA A 37 0.16 -11.02 -2.86
C ALA A 37 -1.36 -10.84 -2.66
N ASP A 38 -1.82 -9.63 -2.34
CA ASP A 38 -3.21 -9.38 -1.96
C ASP A 38 -3.73 -8.03 -2.49
N ARG A 39 -4.72 -8.11 -3.39
CA ARG A 39 -5.41 -6.94 -3.95
C ARG A 39 -6.01 -6.03 -2.88
N THR A 40 -6.53 -6.58 -1.79
CA THR A 40 -7.15 -5.78 -0.73
C THR A 40 -6.13 -4.87 -0.04
N VAL A 41 -4.84 -5.25 -0.03
CA VAL A 41 -3.76 -4.41 0.50
C VAL A 41 -3.48 -3.25 -0.47
N LEU A 42 -3.55 -3.46 -1.79
CA LEU A 42 -3.45 -2.38 -2.79
C LEU A 42 -4.55 -1.33 -2.59
N GLU A 43 -5.79 -1.77 -2.38
CA GLU A 43 -6.94 -0.87 -2.16
C GLU A 43 -6.76 -0.03 -0.87
N LYS A 44 -6.24 -0.65 0.20
CA LYS A 44 -5.90 0.07 1.44
C LYS A 44 -4.78 1.09 1.24
N VAL A 45 -3.73 0.74 0.49
CA VAL A 45 -2.64 1.67 0.15
C VAL A 45 -3.19 2.87 -0.61
N LEU A 46 -4.06 2.63 -1.60
CA LEU A 46 -4.69 3.71 -2.36
C LEU A 46 -5.52 4.62 -1.45
N ARG A 47 -6.33 4.04 -0.56
CA ARG A 47 -7.13 4.79 0.42
C ARG A 47 -6.27 5.66 1.35
N VAL A 48 -5.15 5.13 1.85
CA VAL A 48 -4.21 5.91 2.66
C VAL A 48 -3.64 7.06 1.85
N CYS A 49 -3.12 6.79 0.65
CA CYS A 49 -2.47 7.82 -0.15
C CYS A 49 -3.44 8.93 -0.60
N GLN A 50 -4.73 8.61 -0.79
CA GLN A 50 -5.76 9.58 -1.16
C GLN A 50 -5.92 10.70 -0.13
N ALA A 51 -5.63 10.46 1.15
CA ALA A 51 -5.67 11.50 2.18
C ALA A 51 -4.55 12.53 2.05
N HIS A 52 -3.49 12.24 1.29
CA HIS A 52 -2.28 13.07 1.19
C HIS A 52 -2.10 13.73 -0.19
N ILE A 53 -3.02 13.54 -1.14
CA ILE A 53 -2.84 14.04 -2.51
C ILE A 53 -2.79 15.56 -2.63
N ALA A 54 -3.39 16.28 -1.66
CA ALA A 54 -3.42 17.72 -1.64
C ALA A 54 -2.06 18.33 -1.23
N ASP A 55 -1.18 17.54 -0.60
CA ASP A 55 0.17 17.97 -0.24
C ASP A 55 1.14 17.62 -1.39
N PRO A 56 1.63 18.61 -2.17
CA PRO A 56 2.58 18.35 -3.25
C PRO A 56 3.94 17.81 -2.74
N TYR A 57 4.25 17.98 -1.45
CA TYR A 57 5.50 17.51 -0.84
C TYR A 57 5.40 16.10 -0.24
N ALA A 58 4.21 15.50 -0.23
CA ALA A 58 3.98 14.12 0.20
C ALA A 58 4.46 13.07 -0.82
N GLN A 59 5.68 13.22 -1.36
CA GLN A 59 6.25 12.44 -2.48
C GLN A 59 6.14 10.92 -2.29
N ARG A 60 6.30 10.44 -1.06
CA ARG A 60 6.19 9.01 -0.73
C ARG A 60 4.76 8.49 -0.93
N TYR A 61 3.75 9.28 -0.58
CA TYR A 61 2.36 8.94 -0.80
C TYR A 61 1.99 9.02 -2.28
N HIS A 62 2.53 10.01 -3.02
CA HIS A 62 2.36 10.07 -4.48
C HIS A 62 2.96 8.83 -5.17
N PHE A 63 4.15 8.42 -4.76
CA PHE A 63 4.79 7.20 -5.27
C PHE A 63 3.91 5.96 -5.02
N TRP A 64 3.47 5.74 -3.77
CA TRP A 64 2.68 4.57 -3.41
C TRP A 64 1.28 4.58 -4.03
N LYS A 65 0.67 5.77 -4.22
CA LYS A 65 -0.57 5.94 -4.98
C LYS A 65 -0.42 5.43 -6.40
N HIS A 66 0.56 5.94 -7.14
CA HIS A 66 0.78 5.53 -8.53
C HIS A 66 1.19 4.06 -8.65
N TYR A 67 1.96 3.55 -7.67
CA TYR A 67 2.28 2.13 -7.61
C TYR A 67 1.01 1.29 -7.44
N ALA A 68 0.12 1.67 -6.52
CA ALA A 68 -1.12 0.95 -6.27
C ALA A 68 -2.07 1.00 -7.48
N GLU A 69 -2.28 2.17 -8.07
CA GLU A 69 -3.11 2.36 -9.27
C GLU A 69 -2.66 1.45 -10.43
N ARG A 70 -1.35 1.40 -10.70
CA ARG A 70 -0.80 0.58 -11.78
C ARG A 70 -1.02 -0.93 -11.53
N HIS A 71 -0.88 -1.39 -10.29
CA HIS A 71 -1.04 -2.81 -9.99
C HIS A 71 -2.52 -3.22 -9.92
N LEU A 72 -3.41 -2.35 -9.46
CA LEU A 72 -4.86 -2.60 -9.52
C LEU A 72 -5.33 -2.77 -10.97
N ALA A 73 -4.91 -1.86 -11.86
CA ALA A 73 -5.21 -1.97 -13.28
C ALA A 73 -4.66 -3.27 -13.90
N ALA A 74 -3.47 -3.72 -13.48
CA ALA A 74 -2.90 -4.98 -13.92
C ALA A 74 -3.69 -6.20 -13.41
N PHE A 75 -4.11 -6.19 -12.13
CA PHE A 75 -4.99 -7.22 -11.57
C PHE A 75 -6.32 -7.30 -12.33
N ASP A 76 -6.93 -6.16 -12.64
CA ASP A 76 -8.19 -6.10 -13.41
C ASP A 76 -8.00 -6.64 -14.83
N SER A 77 -6.85 -6.34 -15.46
CA SER A 77 -6.52 -6.82 -16.81
C SER A 77 -6.26 -8.33 -16.86
N ILE A 78 -5.79 -8.94 -15.77
CA ILE A 78 -5.56 -10.39 -15.66
C ILE A 78 -6.88 -11.15 -15.49
N VAL A 79 -7.83 -10.58 -14.75
CA VAL A 79 -9.14 -11.20 -14.52
C VAL A 79 -10.08 -10.98 -15.71
N GLY A 80 -9.91 -9.90 -16.48
CA GLY A 80 -10.75 -9.56 -17.64
C GLY A 80 -10.52 -10.34 -18.94
N ILE A 81 -9.94 -11.54 -18.90
CA ILE A 81 -9.84 -12.48 -20.06
C ILE A 81 -10.92 -13.58 -19.98
N GLU A 82 -11.76 -13.57 -18.94
CA GLU A 82 -12.88 -14.50 -18.75
C GLU A 82 -14.23 -13.78 -18.86
N ASP A 83 -14.54 -13.19 -20.02
CA ASP A 83 -15.92 -12.87 -20.42
C ASP A 83 -16.13 -13.23 -21.91
#